data_AF-A0A9W8YWY0-F1
#
_entry.id   AF-A0A9W8YWY0-F1
#
_cell.length_a   1.000
_cell.length_b   1.000
_cell.length_c   1.000
_cell.angle_alpha   90.00
_cell.angle_beta   90.00
_cell.angle_gamma   90.00
#
_symmetry.space_group_name_H-M   'P 1'
#
loop_
_entity.id
_entity.type
_entity.pdbx_description
1 polymer ?
#
loop_
_entity_poly.entity_id
_entity_poly.type
_entity_poly.pdbx_seq_one_letter_code
_entity_poly.pdbx_strand_id
1 'polypeptide(L)'
;MGGDTSKEAADAAAERQRVEDDEPDEWDKRIFSTGCADENMKMTDCYFEKKDWRQCKDEASGDDIQQPAKAKANTSAKFNTANSLQALRDNTAASKPPTSAYAASQLDPLPPTAYTPPPGAPPLPDAPKAPGAGIDWSSSFHGLSTIPFAPEVAAVLMKPIPFEDVEIKPDGIIYLPEIKYRRILNQAFGPGGWGMAPRGDLAVGERVVTREYALLVHGRFIAQARGECQFFGNDDGIATAGEGCKSNALMRCCKDLGIASELWDPRYIRDFKKKYTSEIWVEHVTTKKKRLIWVRKGDDPTYPYKKS
;
A
#
# COMPACT_ATOMS: atom_id res chain seq x y z
N MET A 1 -47.91 23.60 -5.98
CA MET A 1 -46.48 23.98 -5.96
C MET A 1 -45.74 22.85 -5.28
N GLY A 2 -45.22 21.90 -6.03
CA GLY A 2 -44.61 20.69 -5.47
C GLY A 2 -43.67 20.10 -6.50
N GLY A 3 -42.39 20.41 -6.34
CA GLY A 3 -41.31 19.94 -7.20
C GLY A 3 -40.00 20.60 -6.78
N ASP A 4 -38.93 19.81 -6.76
CA ASP A 4 -37.51 20.17 -6.65
C ASP A 4 -36.75 20.07 -5.31
N THR A 5 -37.34 19.55 -4.22
CA THR A 5 -36.52 19.23 -3.01
C THR A 5 -35.57 18.04 -3.20
N SER A 6 -35.85 17.14 -4.14
CA SER A 6 -35.05 15.93 -4.39
C SER A 6 -33.84 16.17 -5.30
N LYS A 7 -33.89 17.19 -6.16
CA LYS A 7 -32.77 17.54 -7.06
C LYS A 7 -31.71 18.36 -6.34
N GLU A 8 -32.14 19.29 -5.49
CA GLU A 8 -31.25 20.08 -4.63
C GLU A 8 -30.49 19.20 -3.61
N ALA A 9 -31.12 18.14 -3.10
CA ALA A 9 -30.47 17.18 -2.22
C ALA A 9 -29.40 16.33 -2.94
N ALA A 10 -29.62 15.98 -4.21
CA ALA A 10 -28.67 15.22 -5.01
C ALA A 10 -27.45 16.05 -5.43
N ASP A 11 -27.67 17.32 -5.78
CA ASP A 11 -26.59 18.25 -6.11
C ASP A 11 -25.75 18.61 -4.87
N ALA A 12 -26.38 18.74 -3.69
CA ALA A 12 -25.68 18.95 -2.42
C ALA A 12 -24.86 17.73 -1.96
N ALA A 13 -25.30 16.51 -2.27
CA ALA A 13 -24.55 15.29 -1.99
C ALA A 13 -23.36 15.12 -2.95
N ALA A 14 -23.54 15.45 -4.24
CA ALA A 14 -22.47 15.39 -5.24
C ALA A 14 -21.37 16.43 -4.98
N GLU A 15 -21.72 17.63 -4.50
CA GLU A 15 -20.76 18.67 -4.10
C GLU A 15 -19.96 18.23 -2.86
N ARG A 16 -20.62 17.65 -1.83
CA ARG A 16 -19.94 17.11 -0.65
C ARG A 16 -18.97 15.98 -1.00
N GLN A 17 -19.35 15.11 -1.92
CA GLN A 17 -18.53 13.99 -2.35
C GLN A 17 -17.33 14.43 -3.20
N ARG A 18 -17.43 15.51 -3.98
CA ARG A 18 -16.28 16.11 -4.67
C ARG A 18 -15.32 16.81 -3.71
N VAL A 19 -15.85 17.46 -2.67
CA VAL A 19 -15.03 18.14 -1.66
C VAL A 19 -14.30 17.13 -0.76
N GLU A 20 -14.86 15.93 -0.52
CA GLU A 20 -14.16 14.84 0.20
C GLU A 20 -13.06 14.15 -0.62
N ASP A 21 -13.16 14.12 -1.96
CA ASP A 21 -12.17 13.46 -2.85
C ASP A 21 -10.94 14.37 -3.14
N ASP A 22 -11.09 15.69 -2.94
CA ASP A 22 -10.01 16.70 -3.06
C ASP A 22 -9.32 17.02 -1.72
N GLU A 23 -9.80 16.48 -0.59
CA GLU A 23 -9.11 16.61 0.69
C GLU A 23 -8.03 15.53 0.84
N PRO A 24 -6.78 15.90 1.16
CA PRO A 24 -5.75 14.93 1.51
C PRO A 24 -6.25 14.04 2.66
N ASP A 25 -6.05 12.74 2.56
CA ASP A 25 -6.55 11.83 3.57
C ASP A 25 -5.89 12.11 4.95
N GLU A 26 -6.49 11.62 6.02
CA GLU A 26 -6.00 11.84 7.40
C GLU A 26 -4.57 11.30 7.65
N TRP A 27 -4.03 10.54 6.70
CA TRP A 27 -2.66 10.07 6.66
C TRP A 27 -1.74 11.09 5.99
N ASP A 28 -2.12 11.61 4.82
CA ASP A 28 -1.45 12.71 4.12
C ASP A 28 -1.39 13.96 5.00
N LYS A 29 -2.53 14.37 5.58
CA LYS A 29 -2.61 15.50 6.55
C LYS A 29 -1.62 15.32 7.71
N ARG A 30 -1.40 14.09 8.17
CA ARG A 30 -0.43 13.76 9.21
C ARG A 30 1.02 13.88 8.72
N ILE A 31 1.32 13.37 7.53
CA ILE A 31 2.63 13.52 6.88
C ILE A 31 2.97 15.00 6.66
N PHE A 32 1.99 15.83 6.28
CA PHE A 32 2.14 17.28 6.17
C PHE A 32 2.37 17.97 7.52
N SER A 33 1.68 17.53 8.57
CA SER A 33 1.77 18.15 9.90
C SER A 33 3.08 17.90 10.64
N THR A 34 3.78 16.79 10.33
CA THR A 34 5.03 16.39 11.00
C THR A 34 6.27 17.08 10.46
N GLY A 35 6.17 17.85 9.36
CA GLY A 35 7.29 18.59 8.77
C GLY A 35 8.41 17.70 8.18
N CYS A 36 8.24 16.38 8.16
CA CYS A 36 9.24 15.39 7.76
C CYS A 36 9.11 14.95 6.29
N ALA A 37 8.12 15.45 5.55
CA ALA A 37 7.87 15.09 4.15
C ALA A 37 9.06 15.44 3.24
N ASP A 38 9.67 16.60 3.45
CA ASP A 38 10.81 17.07 2.65
C ASP A 38 12.10 16.28 2.95
N GLU A 39 12.29 15.80 4.17
CA GLU A 39 13.46 14.99 4.56
C GLU A 39 13.36 13.55 4.03
N ASN A 40 12.16 12.96 4.09
CA ASN A 40 11.89 11.64 3.51
C ASN A 40 12.10 11.63 1.99
N MET A 41 11.67 12.71 1.32
CA MET A 41 11.88 12.85 -0.12
C MET A 41 13.34 13.09 -0.48
N LYS A 42 14.06 13.95 0.25
CA LYS A 42 15.51 14.17 0.05
C LYS A 42 16.31 12.87 0.18
N MET A 43 15.94 12.01 1.12
CA MET A 43 16.60 10.72 1.31
C MET A 43 16.28 9.73 0.19
N THR A 44 15.02 9.71 -0.27
CA THR A 44 14.58 8.91 -1.43
C THR A 44 15.26 9.37 -2.72
N ASP A 45 15.43 10.69 -2.90
CA ASP A 45 16.12 11.31 -4.02
C ASP A 45 17.62 11.00 -4.00
N CYS A 46 18.30 11.13 -2.84
CA CYS A 46 19.71 10.81 -2.70
C CYS A 46 20.01 9.33 -2.99
N TYR A 47 19.16 8.40 -2.50
CA TYR A 47 19.30 6.98 -2.79
C TYR A 47 19.15 6.68 -4.29
N PHE A 48 18.20 7.36 -4.95
CA PHE A 48 17.96 7.18 -6.38
C PHE A 48 19.11 7.70 -7.24
N GLU A 49 19.73 8.82 -6.87
CA GLU A 49 20.85 9.42 -7.59
C GLU A 49 22.17 8.67 -7.36
N LYS A 50 22.49 8.36 -6.10
CA LYS A 50 23.81 7.82 -5.73
C LYS A 50 23.86 6.29 -5.72
N LYS A 51 22.71 5.61 -5.67
CA LYS A 51 22.57 4.15 -5.50
C LYS A 51 23.37 3.57 -4.32
N ASP A 52 23.79 4.41 -3.39
CA ASP A 52 24.56 4.07 -2.19
C ASP A 52 24.09 4.99 -1.05
N TRP A 53 23.36 4.40 -0.11
CA TRP A 53 22.70 5.12 0.98
C TRP A 53 23.68 5.70 2.01
N ARG A 54 24.95 5.25 2.04
CA ARG A 54 25.96 5.75 2.99
C ARG A 54 26.34 7.21 2.73
N GLN A 55 26.18 7.68 1.50
CA GLN A 55 26.52 9.03 1.06
C GLN A 55 25.38 10.04 1.25
N CYS A 56 24.25 9.59 1.83
CA CYS A 56 23.07 10.41 2.07
C CYS A 56 22.99 10.97 3.50
N LYS A 57 23.99 10.68 4.34
CA LYS A 57 24.02 11.08 5.75
C LYS A 57 24.49 12.53 5.94
N ASP A 58 25.45 12.98 5.12
CA ASP A 58 26.12 14.27 5.32
C ASP A 58 25.32 15.47 4.74
N GLU A 59 24.36 15.21 3.86
CA GLU A 59 23.48 16.26 3.29
C GLU A 59 22.29 16.62 4.20
N ALA A 60 22.11 15.89 5.31
CA ALA A 60 21.05 16.12 6.30
C ALA A 60 21.51 16.95 7.53
N SER A 61 22.81 17.18 7.71
CA SER A 61 23.36 18.04 8.75
C SER A 61 23.82 19.36 8.14
N GLY A 62 22.89 20.30 7.99
CA GLY A 62 23.17 21.64 7.46
C GLY A 62 23.90 22.52 8.48
N ASP A 63 25.20 22.70 8.30
CA ASP A 63 25.96 23.84 8.81
C ASP A 63 26.39 24.70 7.61
N ASP A 64 25.57 25.68 7.22
CA ASP A 64 26.10 26.96 6.75
C ASP A 64 25.02 28.05 6.84
N ILE A 65 25.12 28.82 7.92
CA ILE A 65 24.27 29.98 8.22
C ILE A 65 24.93 31.21 7.60
N GLN A 66 24.26 31.84 6.64
CA GLN A 66 24.43 33.28 6.42
C GLN A 66 23.14 33.96 5.92
N GLN A 67 22.56 34.77 6.82
CA GLN A 67 21.45 35.70 6.57
C GLN A 67 21.95 36.93 5.76
N PRO A 68 21.06 37.77 5.19
CA PRO A 68 20.55 38.90 5.99
C PRO A 68 19.08 39.37 5.74
N ALA A 69 18.52 39.89 6.84
CA ALA A 69 17.77 41.15 6.99
C ALA A 69 16.35 41.40 6.38
N LYS A 70 15.41 41.49 7.34
CA LYS A 70 14.21 42.35 7.50
C LYS A 70 13.97 43.50 6.49
N ALA A 71 12.73 43.60 6.00
CA ALA A 71 12.07 44.88 5.68
C ALA A 71 10.52 44.76 5.80
N LYS A 72 9.89 45.92 5.95
CA LYS A 72 8.63 46.18 6.66
C LYS A 72 7.36 46.13 5.79
N ALA A 73 6.23 46.03 6.49
CA ALA A 73 4.85 46.17 6.02
C ALA A 73 4.56 47.46 5.22
N ASN A 74 3.62 47.40 4.27
CA ASN A 74 2.33 48.10 4.38
C ASN A 74 1.35 47.87 3.19
N THR A 75 0.06 48.04 3.52
CA THR A 75 -1.09 48.49 2.71
C THR A 75 -2.03 47.48 2.01
N SER A 76 -3.10 47.15 2.74
CA SER A 76 -4.53 47.32 2.41
C SER A 76 -4.99 47.36 0.95
N ALA A 77 -5.82 46.38 0.55
CA ALA A 77 -6.92 46.59 -0.39
C ALA A 77 -8.07 45.60 -0.10
N LYS A 78 -9.25 46.16 0.18
CA LYS A 78 -10.52 45.43 0.33
C LYS A 78 -11.01 44.99 -1.05
N PHE A 79 -11.45 43.75 -1.20
CA PHE A 79 -12.30 43.36 -2.34
C PHE A 79 -13.45 42.47 -1.88
N ASN A 80 -14.65 42.90 -2.28
CA ASN A 80 -15.95 42.32 -1.98
C ASN A 80 -16.21 41.09 -2.84
N THR A 81 -16.71 40.06 -2.18
CA THR A 81 -17.29 38.85 -2.75
C THR A 81 -18.72 39.13 -3.22
N ALA A 82 -18.98 39.05 -4.52
CA ALA A 82 -20.29 38.70 -5.08
C ALA A 82 -20.19 38.50 -6.60
N ASN A 83 -20.85 37.45 -7.09
CA ASN A 83 -21.15 37.14 -8.50
C ASN A 83 -20.06 36.49 -9.36
N SER A 84 -19.77 35.23 -9.03
CA SER A 84 -20.45 34.07 -9.66
C SER A 84 -20.77 34.16 -11.16
N LEU A 85 -20.01 33.37 -11.92
CA LEU A 85 -20.54 32.24 -12.73
C LEU A 85 -21.72 32.54 -13.66
N GLN A 86 -21.44 33.02 -14.88
CA GLN A 86 -22.35 32.82 -16.00
C GLN A 86 -21.63 32.78 -17.35
N ALA A 87 -20.70 31.86 -17.51
CA ALA A 87 -20.26 31.37 -18.82
C ALA A 87 -19.57 30.02 -18.60
N LEU A 88 -19.77 29.06 -19.50
CA LEU A 88 -19.30 27.65 -19.46
C LEU A 88 -20.32 26.66 -18.85
N ARG A 89 -21.59 26.79 -19.25
CA ARG A 89 -22.41 25.62 -19.53
C ARG A 89 -22.45 25.47 -21.04
N ASP A 90 -21.79 24.44 -21.56
CA ASP A 90 -22.31 23.56 -22.61
C ASP A 90 -21.25 22.50 -22.96
N ASN A 91 -21.73 21.25 -23.06
CA ASN A 91 -21.04 20.00 -23.41
C ASN A 91 -20.30 19.22 -22.32
N THR A 92 -21.07 18.44 -21.55
CA THR A 92 -20.65 17.09 -21.15
C THR A 92 -21.78 16.09 -21.39
N ALA A 93 -21.63 15.28 -22.45
CA ALA A 93 -22.40 14.06 -22.63
C ALA A 93 -22.00 13.07 -21.51
N ALA A 94 -22.98 12.68 -20.71
CA ALA A 94 -22.79 11.82 -19.55
C ALA A 94 -22.37 10.40 -19.94
N SER A 95 -21.18 9.99 -19.52
CA SER A 95 -20.81 8.58 -19.36
C SER A 95 -20.80 8.31 -17.85
N LYS A 96 -21.71 7.48 -17.34
CA LYS A 96 -21.74 7.09 -15.92
C LYS A 96 -20.54 6.17 -15.62
N PRO A 97 -19.72 6.43 -14.58
CA PRO A 97 -18.82 5.41 -14.07
C PRO A 97 -19.64 4.35 -13.31
N PRO A 98 -19.27 3.06 -13.36
CA PRO A 98 -19.99 2.02 -12.66
C PRO A 98 -19.75 2.14 -11.15
N THR A 99 -20.79 2.44 -10.38
CA THR A 99 -20.76 2.34 -8.92
C THR A 99 -20.51 0.88 -8.55
N SER A 100 -19.32 0.58 -8.05
CA SER A 100 -18.98 -0.75 -7.54
C SER A 100 -19.87 -1.10 -6.34
N ALA A 101 -20.39 -2.33 -6.32
CA ALA A 101 -21.18 -2.88 -5.21
C ALA A 101 -20.47 -2.78 -3.84
N TYR A 102 -19.15 -2.63 -3.85
CA TYR A 102 -18.34 -2.43 -2.64
C TYR A 102 -18.69 -1.12 -1.92
N ALA A 103 -18.89 -0.01 -2.64
CA ALA A 103 -19.19 1.29 -2.06
C ALA A 103 -20.56 1.33 -1.37
N ALA A 104 -21.55 0.64 -1.92
CA ALA A 104 -22.88 0.54 -1.32
C ALA A 104 -22.88 -0.26 0.00
N SER A 105 -21.96 -1.22 0.15
CA SER A 105 -21.89 -2.08 1.35
C SER A 105 -21.27 -1.41 2.60
N GLN A 106 -20.69 -0.21 2.45
CA GLN A 106 -20.03 0.52 3.55
C GLN A 106 -20.95 1.52 4.25
N LEU A 107 -22.09 1.87 3.64
CA LEU A 107 -23.00 2.89 4.19
C LEU A 107 -24.00 2.33 5.21
N ASP A 108 -24.25 1.02 5.19
CA ASP A 108 -25.09 0.31 6.15
C ASP A 108 -24.36 -0.97 6.62
N PRO A 109 -23.55 -0.93 7.69
CA PRO A 109 -23.03 -2.14 8.28
C PRO A 109 -24.21 -2.95 8.84
N LEU A 110 -24.54 -4.07 8.20
CA LEU A 110 -25.49 -5.03 8.75
C LEU A 110 -25.07 -5.37 10.18
N PRO A 111 -25.98 -5.39 11.16
CA PRO A 111 -25.64 -5.80 12.51
C PRO A 111 -25.00 -7.19 12.44
N PRO A 112 -23.94 -7.48 13.22
CA PRO A 112 -23.29 -8.78 13.18
C PRO A 112 -24.33 -9.84 13.55
N THR A 113 -24.86 -10.52 12.54
CA THR A 113 -25.69 -11.70 12.75
C THR A 113 -24.77 -12.70 13.43
N ALA A 114 -25.11 -13.09 14.66
CA ALA A 114 -24.43 -14.17 15.35
C ALA A 114 -24.35 -15.35 14.37
N TYR A 115 -23.13 -15.80 14.06
CA TYR A 115 -22.91 -16.89 13.13
C TYR A 115 -23.70 -18.11 13.62
N THR A 116 -24.75 -18.44 12.89
CA THR A 116 -25.50 -19.67 13.08
C THR A 116 -24.98 -20.64 12.03
N PRO A 117 -24.28 -21.71 12.43
CA PRO A 117 -23.79 -22.69 11.47
C PRO A 117 -24.98 -23.23 10.64
N PRO A 118 -24.81 -23.46 9.33
CA PRO A 118 -25.86 -24.01 8.48
C PRO A 118 -26.44 -25.30 9.09
N PRO A 119 -27.76 -25.52 9.01
CA PRO A 119 -28.36 -26.77 9.46
C PRO A 119 -27.71 -27.96 8.73
N GLY A 120 -27.06 -28.85 9.47
CA GLY A 120 -26.32 -29.99 8.91
C GLY A 120 -24.84 -29.74 8.61
N ALA A 121 -24.28 -28.58 8.98
CA ALA A 121 -22.84 -28.40 9.00
C ALA A 121 -22.22 -29.40 10.00
N PRO A 122 -21.27 -30.25 9.57
CA PRO A 122 -20.56 -31.11 10.51
C PRO A 122 -19.87 -30.22 11.56
N PRO A 123 -19.70 -30.72 12.81
CA PRO A 123 -18.87 -30.02 13.79
C PRO A 123 -17.51 -29.71 13.15
N LEU A 124 -16.96 -28.53 13.45
CA LEU A 124 -15.61 -28.18 13.01
C LEU A 124 -14.69 -29.35 13.39
N PRO A 125 -13.86 -29.86 12.46
CA PRO A 125 -12.97 -30.96 12.75
C PRO A 125 -12.10 -30.56 13.95
N ASP A 126 -11.96 -31.48 14.90
CA ASP A 126 -11.05 -31.27 16.03
C ASP A 126 -9.68 -30.91 15.47
N ALA A 127 -9.07 -29.85 16.03
CA ALA A 127 -7.70 -29.50 15.69
C ALA A 127 -6.84 -30.76 15.89
N PRO A 128 -5.94 -31.10 14.94
CA PRO A 128 -5.07 -32.26 15.09
C PRO A 128 -4.41 -32.22 16.46
N LYS A 129 -4.57 -33.29 17.26
CA LYS A 129 -3.88 -33.39 18.55
C LYS A 129 -2.39 -33.23 18.27
N ALA A 130 -1.84 -32.10 18.72
CA ALA A 130 -0.41 -31.85 18.61
C ALA A 130 0.33 -33.06 19.22
N PRO A 131 1.33 -33.64 18.52
CA PRO A 131 2.19 -34.63 19.14
C PRO A 131 2.78 -34.05 20.44
N GLY A 132 2.97 -34.90 21.46
CA GLY A 132 3.46 -34.48 22.77
C GLY A 132 4.67 -33.54 22.71
N ALA A 133 4.64 -32.51 23.57
CA ALA A 133 5.43 -31.27 23.52
C ALA A 133 5.13 -30.41 22.27
N GLY A 134 4.37 -29.33 22.45
CA GLY A 134 4.04 -28.38 21.38
C GLY A 134 5.31 -27.90 20.67
N ILE A 135 5.25 -27.80 19.34
CA ILE A 135 6.40 -27.38 18.53
C ILE A 135 6.70 -25.91 18.83
N ASP A 136 7.92 -25.63 19.25
CA ASP A 136 8.42 -24.25 19.35
C ASP A 136 8.76 -23.70 17.96
N TRP A 137 7.84 -22.91 17.42
CA TRP A 137 7.99 -22.27 16.12
C TRP A 137 8.98 -21.09 16.12
N SER A 138 9.60 -20.72 17.24
CA SER A 138 10.64 -19.69 17.25
C SER A 138 11.96 -20.20 16.66
N SER A 139 12.23 -21.51 16.71
CA SER A 139 13.50 -22.13 16.27
C SER A 139 13.33 -23.37 15.39
N SER A 140 12.15 -24.00 15.36
CA SER A 140 11.92 -25.27 14.65
C SER A 140 11.83 -25.14 13.11
N PHE A 141 12.28 -26.19 12.40
CA PHE A 141 12.11 -26.41 10.95
C PHE A 141 11.20 -27.64 10.67
N HIS A 142 10.33 -28.00 11.62
CA HIS A 142 9.48 -29.18 11.53
C HIS A 142 8.66 -29.22 10.23
N GLY A 143 8.72 -30.35 9.51
CA GLY A 143 7.96 -30.57 8.28
C GLY A 143 8.54 -29.93 7.01
N LEU A 144 9.70 -29.26 7.10
CA LEU A 144 10.38 -28.72 5.92
C LEU A 144 10.80 -29.85 4.97
N SER A 145 10.46 -29.71 3.69
CA SER A 145 10.85 -30.65 2.61
C SER A 145 10.43 -32.12 2.81
N THR A 146 9.45 -32.41 3.68
CA THR A 146 9.02 -33.79 3.94
C THR A 146 8.06 -34.32 2.87
N ILE A 147 7.14 -33.48 2.40
CA ILE A 147 6.13 -33.85 1.41
C ILE A 147 5.71 -32.62 0.58
N PRO A 148 5.54 -32.75 -0.75
CA PRO A 148 4.97 -31.69 -1.58
C PRO A 148 3.50 -31.43 -1.21
N PHE A 149 2.99 -30.25 -1.57
CA PHE A 149 1.55 -29.99 -1.53
C PHE A 149 0.81 -30.80 -2.59
N ALA A 150 -0.49 -31.03 -2.38
CA ALA A 150 -1.33 -31.71 -3.35
C ALA A 150 -1.35 -30.93 -4.69
N PRO A 151 -1.45 -31.61 -5.84
CA PRO A 151 -1.37 -30.98 -7.16
C PRO A 151 -2.36 -29.82 -7.37
N GLU A 152 -3.56 -29.92 -6.81
CA GLU A 152 -4.61 -28.90 -6.86
C GLU A 152 -4.21 -27.63 -6.10
N VAL A 153 -3.53 -27.76 -4.96
CA VAL A 153 -3.01 -26.64 -4.18
C VAL A 153 -1.84 -26.01 -4.93
N ALA A 154 -0.93 -26.83 -5.47
CA ALA A 154 0.20 -26.37 -6.26
C ALA A 154 -0.25 -25.58 -7.50
N ALA A 155 -1.34 -26.01 -8.16
CA ALA A 155 -1.94 -25.31 -9.29
C ALA A 155 -2.49 -23.93 -8.92
N VAL A 156 -3.05 -23.76 -7.71
CA VAL A 156 -3.49 -22.44 -7.21
C VAL A 156 -2.29 -21.54 -6.91
N LEU A 157 -1.27 -22.06 -6.23
CA LEU A 157 -0.10 -21.29 -5.79
C LEU A 157 0.73 -20.78 -6.98
N MET A 158 0.90 -21.60 -8.02
CA MET A 158 1.68 -21.27 -9.21
C MET A 158 0.84 -20.68 -10.35
N LYS A 159 -0.41 -20.29 -10.07
CA LYS A 159 -1.27 -19.65 -11.06
C LYS A 159 -0.64 -18.33 -11.52
N PRO A 160 -0.56 -18.06 -12.84
CA PRO A 160 -0.07 -16.78 -13.35
C PRO A 160 -0.86 -15.60 -12.78
N ILE A 161 -0.16 -14.54 -12.40
CA ILE A 161 -0.73 -13.32 -11.88
C ILE A 161 -1.31 -12.50 -13.04
N PRO A 162 -2.59 -12.10 -12.95
CA PRO A 162 -3.18 -11.20 -13.93
C PRO A 162 -2.43 -9.87 -13.98
N PHE A 163 -2.18 -9.34 -15.19
CA PHE A 163 -1.39 -8.12 -15.37
C PHE A 163 -2.01 -6.90 -14.68
N GLU A 164 -3.34 -6.85 -14.59
CA GLU A 164 -4.12 -5.84 -13.88
C GLU A 164 -3.80 -5.79 -12.38
N ASP A 165 -3.36 -6.89 -11.79
CA ASP A 165 -3.04 -6.97 -10.36
C ASP A 165 -1.59 -6.57 -10.05
N VAL A 166 -0.74 -6.40 -11.06
CA VAL A 166 0.66 -6.00 -10.91
C VAL A 166 0.77 -4.48 -10.97
N GLU A 167 1.39 -3.91 -9.94
CA GLU A 167 1.63 -2.49 -9.79
C GLU A 167 3.09 -2.13 -10.08
N ILE A 168 3.36 -0.84 -10.31
CA ILE A 168 4.71 -0.31 -10.51
C ILE A 168 4.96 0.86 -9.58
N LYS A 169 6.15 0.88 -8.96
CA LYS A 169 6.63 2.01 -8.17
C LYS A 169 7.21 3.10 -9.08
N PRO A 170 7.32 4.36 -8.60
CA PRO A 170 7.93 5.46 -9.38
C PRO A 170 9.37 5.18 -9.85
N ASP A 171 10.12 4.37 -9.11
CA ASP A 171 11.48 3.90 -9.44
C ASP A 171 11.52 2.82 -10.54
N GLY A 172 10.36 2.35 -10.99
CA GLY A 172 10.20 1.32 -12.00
C GLY A 172 10.25 -0.10 -11.48
N ILE A 173 10.23 -0.35 -10.16
CA ILE A 173 10.12 -1.70 -9.60
C ILE A 173 8.66 -2.15 -9.66
N ILE A 174 8.41 -3.29 -10.31
CA ILE A 174 7.08 -3.90 -10.32
C ILE A 174 6.86 -4.71 -9.06
N TYR A 175 5.63 -4.76 -8.57
CA TYR A 175 5.27 -5.52 -7.38
C TYR A 175 3.82 -5.99 -7.44
N LEU A 176 3.52 -7.05 -6.68
CA LEU A 176 2.17 -7.49 -6.44
C LEU A 176 1.74 -6.96 -5.06
N PRO A 177 0.59 -6.29 -4.91
CA PRO A 177 0.14 -5.81 -3.61
C PRO A 177 -0.02 -6.93 -2.57
N GLU A 178 0.34 -6.66 -1.32
CA GLU A 178 0.42 -7.64 -0.23
C GLU A 178 -0.88 -8.44 -0.01
N ILE A 179 -2.01 -7.77 -0.18
CA ILE A 179 -3.34 -8.39 -0.05
C ILE A 179 -3.55 -9.54 -1.03
N LYS A 180 -2.93 -9.48 -2.22
CA LYS A 180 -3.07 -10.52 -3.26
C LYS A 180 -2.41 -11.82 -2.83
N TYR A 181 -1.23 -11.75 -2.21
CA TYR A 181 -0.58 -12.92 -1.61
C TYR A 181 -1.46 -13.59 -0.55
N ARG A 182 -2.04 -12.79 0.36
CA ARG A 182 -2.95 -13.32 1.41
C ARG A 182 -4.18 -14.00 0.82
N ARG A 183 -4.75 -13.43 -0.25
CA ARG A 183 -5.89 -14.04 -0.98
C ARG A 183 -5.50 -15.37 -1.63
N ILE A 184 -4.33 -15.44 -2.26
CA ILE A 184 -3.80 -16.69 -2.85
C ILE A 184 -3.60 -17.74 -1.77
N LEU A 185 -3.00 -17.39 -0.62
CA LEU A 185 -2.83 -18.32 0.51
C LEU A 185 -4.16 -18.79 1.10
N ASN A 186 -5.13 -17.88 1.26
CA ASN A 186 -6.47 -18.25 1.72
C ASN A 186 -7.19 -19.16 0.72
N GLN A 187 -6.99 -18.95 -0.58
CA GLN A 187 -7.56 -19.81 -1.62
C GLN A 187 -6.88 -21.19 -1.64
N ALA A 188 -5.56 -21.25 -1.44
CA ALA A 188 -4.78 -22.47 -1.50
C ALA A 188 -4.91 -23.34 -0.25
N PHE A 189 -4.94 -22.72 0.94
CA PHE A 189 -4.85 -23.42 2.23
C PHE A 189 -6.08 -23.22 3.13
N GLY A 190 -6.97 -22.30 2.78
CA GLY A 190 -8.08 -21.89 3.64
C GLY A 190 -7.67 -20.89 4.73
N PRO A 191 -8.59 -20.00 5.18
CA PRO A 191 -8.37 -19.18 6.37
C PRO A 191 -8.05 -20.05 7.59
N GLY A 192 -6.99 -19.70 8.33
CA GLY A 192 -6.50 -20.50 9.46
C GLY A 192 -5.58 -21.68 9.08
N GLY A 193 -5.44 -21.99 7.78
CA GLY A 193 -4.54 -23.04 7.29
C GLY A 193 -3.07 -22.63 7.19
N TRP A 194 -2.77 -21.34 7.38
CA TRP A 194 -1.42 -20.78 7.29
C TRP A 194 -1.21 -19.66 8.31
N GLY A 195 0.06 -19.34 8.61
CA GLY A 195 0.41 -18.26 9.53
C GLY A 195 1.88 -17.86 9.46
N MET A 196 2.17 -16.66 9.96
CA MET A 196 3.54 -16.13 10.08
C MET A 196 3.97 -16.20 11.54
N ALA A 197 4.95 -17.06 11.83
CA ALA A 197 5.55 -17.17 13.16
C ALA A 197 6.74 -16.22 13.28
N PRO A 198 6.78 -15.32 14.27
CA PRO A 198 7.94 -14.46 14.50
C PRO A 198 9.16 -15.28 14.92
N ARG A 199 10.33 -14.90 14.40
CA ARG A 199 11.64 -15.47 14.73
C ARG A 199 12.48 -14.38 15.38
N GLY A 200 12.78 -14.56 16.67
CA GLY A 200 13.49 -13.57 17.49
C GLY A 200 12.66 -12.32 17.79
N ASP A 201 13.29 -11.34 18.42
CA ASP A 201 12.65 -10.08 18.80
C ASP A 201 12.55 -9.11 17.62
N LEU A 202 11.63 -8.14 17.77
CA LEU A 202 11.50 -7.04 16.82
C LEU A 202 12.69 -6.10 17.00
N ALA A 203 13.60 -6.05 16.03
CA ALA A 203 14.72 -5.13 16.05
C ALA A 203 14.26 -3.76 15.53
N VAL A 204 14.33 -2.75 16.40
CA VAL A 204 13.98 -1.37 16.09
C VAL A 204 15.28 -0.58 15.90
N GLY A 205 15.52 -0.14 14.67
CA GLY A 205 16.56 0.83 14.33
C GLY A 205 16.01 2.25 14.32
N GLU A 206 16.85 3.22 13.93
CA GLU A 206 16.50 4.65 13.96
C GLU A 206 15.26 5.01 13.12
N ARG A 207 15.11 4.42 11.93
CA ARG A 207 13.98 4.65 11.00
C ARG A 207 13.50 3.38 10.31
N VAL A 208 13.83 2.21 10.87
CA VAL A 208 13.50 0.92 10.29
C VAL A 208 13.24 -0.12 11.37
N VAL A 209 12.20 -0.91 11.16
CA VAL A 209 11.88 -2.09 11.96
C VAL A 209 12.20 -3.33 11.13
N THR A 210 12.90 -4.31 11.73
CA THR A 210 13.21 -5.57 11.07
C THR A 210 12.98 -6.75 12.01
N ARG A 211 12.51 -7.86 11.45
CA ARG A 211 12.30 -9.12 12.18
C ARG A 211 12.30 -10.28 11.20
N GLU A 212 12.76 -11.43 11.64
CA GLU A 212 12.59 -12.66 10.87
C GLU A 212 11.23 -13.27 11.13
N TYR A 213 10.66 -13.88 10.10
CA TYR A 213 9.43 -14.64 10.21
C TYR A 213 9.54 -15.95 9.45
N ALA A 214 8.86 -16.96 9.95
CA ALA A 214 8.65 -18.21 9.24
C ALA A 214 7.18 -18.33 8.79
N LEU A 215 6.99 -18.66 7.52
CA LEU A 215 5.69 -19.06 7.00
C LEU A 215 5.44 -20.52 7.40
N LEU A 216 4.30 -20.74 8.05
CA LEU A 216 3.81 -22.05 8.43
C LEU A 216 2.53 -22.35 7.67
N VAL A 217 2.38 -23.58 7.20
CA VAL A 217 1.16 -24.06 6.53
C VAL A 217 0.82 -25.45 7.06
N HIS A 218 -0.41 -25.63 7.53
CA HIS A 218 -0.90 -26.89 8.10
C HIS A 218 0.05 -27.54 9.11
N GLY A 219 0.65 -26.72 10.00
CA GLY A 219 1.59 -27.19 11.02
C GLY A 219 2.97 -27.60 10.49
N ARG A 220 3.37 -27.13 9.31
CA ARG A 220 4.70 -27.37 8.73
C ARG A 220 5.42 -26.06 8.46
N PHE A 221 6.72 -26.05 8.69
CA PHE A 221 7.61 -24.99 8.24
C PHE A 221 7.70 -25.01 6.71
N ILE A 222 7.48 -23.84 6.09
CA ILE A 222 7.55 -23.67 4.64
C ILE A 222 8.79 -22.88 4.23
N ALA A 223 8.91 -21.65 4.74
CA ALA A 223 9.96 -20.73 4.36
C ALA A 223 10.24 -19.75 5.50
N GLN A 224 11.44 -19.17 5.50
CA GLN A 224 11.83 -18.11 6.43
C GLN A 224 12.40 -16.94 5.66
N ALA A 225 12.00 -15.74 6.04
CA ALA A 225 12.51 -14.51 5.47
C ALA A 225 12.59 -13.42 6.53
N ARG A 226 13.56 -12.51 6.35
CA ARG A 226 13.62 -11.27 7.11
C ARG A 226 12.68 -10.24 6.49
N GLY A 227 11.80 -9.68 7.30
CA GLY A 227 10.99 -8.52 6.95
C GLY A 227 11.69 -7.24 7.36
N GLU A 228 11.39 -6.17 6.65
CA GLU A 228 11.77 -4.82 7.03
C GLU A 228 10.67 -3.83 6.66
N CYS A 229 10.53 -2.78 7.45
CA CYS A 229 9.65 -1.67 7.16
C CYS A 229 10.25 -0.38 7.72
N GLN A 230 10.32 0.65 6.88
CA GLN A 230 10.72 1.98 7.33
C GLN A 230 9.57 2.66 8.07
N PHE A 231 9.90 3.57 8.97
CA PHE A 231 8.95 4.44 9.65
C PHE A 231 9.52 5.84 9.83
N PHE A 232 8.63 6.81 9.99
CA PHE A 232 8.97 8.22 10.12
C PHE A 232 8.42 8.75 11.45
N GLY A 233 9.21 9.58 12.15
CA GLY A 233 8.85 10.15 13.45
C GLY A 233 9.38 9.38 14.66
N ASN A 234 9.24 9.99 15.84
CA ASN A 234 9.62 9.40 17.13
C ASN A 234 8.58 8.33 17.52
N ASP A 235 9.01 7.07 17.68
CA ASP A 235 8.37 5.85 18.21
C ASP A 235 6.89 5.50 17.87
N ASP A 236 6.00 6.46 17.60
CA ASP A 236 4.58 6.29 17.29
C ASP A 236 4.33 5.46 16.01
N GLY A 237 5.33 5.34 15.13
CA GLY A 237 5.28 4.54 13.90
C GLY A 237 5.66 3.07 14.05
N ILE A 238 6.22 2.65 15.19
CA ILE A 238 6.84 1.31 15.34
C ILE A 238 5.80 0.19 15.22
N ALA A 239 4.60 0.35 15.77
CA ALA A 239 3.55 -0.67 15.71
C ALA A 239 3.10 -0.94 14.27
N THR A 240 2.82 0.12 13.51
CA THR A 240 2.47 0.05 12.09
C THR A 240 3.61 -0.55 11.27
N ALA A 241 4.85 -0.15 11.56
CA ALA A 241 6.04 -0.70 10.90
C ALA A 241 6.27 -2.17 11.26
N GLY A 242 5.88 -2.61 12.45
CA GLY A 242 5.89 -4.01 12.85
C GLY A 242 4.97 -4.87 11.96
N GLU A 243 3.77 -4.39 11.67
CA GLU A 243 2.85 -5.06 10.73
C GLU A 243 3.37 -5.00 9.29
N GLY A 244 3.90 -3.87 8.83
CA GLY A 244 4.53 -3.74 7.52
C GLY A 244 5.72 -4.70 7.35
N CYS A 245 6.55 -4.83 8.38
CA CYS A 245 7.67 -5.77 8.43
C CYS A 245 7.20 -7.22 8.26
N LYS A 246 6.09 -7.61 8.93
CA LYS A 246 5.48 -8.93 8.79
C LYS A 246 4.95 -9.19 7.38
N SER A 247 4.24 -8.22 6.78
CA SER A 247 3.76 -8.36 5.40
C SER A 247 4.91 -8.43 4.39
N ASN A 248 5.98 -7.65 4.59
CA ASN A 248 7.17 -7.69 3.75
C ASN A 248 7.80 -9.10 3.76
N ALA A 249 7.99 -9.69 4.95
CA ALA A 249 8.49 -11.06 5.08
C ALA A 249 7.56 -12.08 4.41
N LEU A 250 6.23 -11.91 4.52
CA LEU A 250 5.25 -12.82 3.95
C LEU A 250 5.42 -12.96 2.44
N MET A 251 5.54 -11.84 1.72
CA MET A 251 5.72 -11.85 0.26
C MET A 251 7.00 -12.60 -0.15
N ARG A 252 8.08 -12.42 0.62
CA ARG A 252 9.36 -13.10 0.37
C ARG A 252 9.24 -14.61 0.58
N CYS A 253 8.59 -15.05 1.67
CA CYS A 253 8.31 -16.47 1.91
C CYS A 253 7.42 -17.09 0.82
N CYS A 254 6.45 -16.33 0.29
CA CYS A 254 5.54 -16.81 -0.75
C CYS A 254 6.25 -17.13 -2.08
N LYS A 255 7.46 -16.60 -2.30
CA LYS A 255 8.26 -16.93 -3.47
C LYS A 255 8.67 -18.41 -3.51
N ASP A 256 8.97 -18.99 -2.34
CA ASP A 256 9.35 -20.41 -2.23
C ASP A 256 8.17 -21.35 -2.53
N LEU A 257 6.93 -20.83 -2.44
CA LEU A 257 5.71 -21.53 -2.87
C LEU A 257 5.42 -21.38 -4.37
N GLY A 258 6.21 -20.58 -5.10
CA GLY A 258 5.99 -20.27 -6.52
C GLY A 258 4.99 -19.14 -6.79
N ILE A 259 4.50 -18.44 -5.75
CA ILE A 259 3.56 -17.33 -5.94
C ILE A 259 4.28 -16.14 -6.57
N ALA A 260 3.72 -15.58 -7.64
CA ALA A 260 4.19 -14.38 -8.32
C ALA A 260 5.67 -14.43 -8.76
N SER A 261 6.21 -15.63 -9.01
CA SER A 261 7.61 -15.82 -9.38
C SER A 261 7.99 -15.09 -10.67
N GLU A 262 7.04 -14.91 -11.58
CA GLU A 262 7.22 -14.19 -12.86
C GLU A 262 7.57 -12.70 -12.69
N LEU A 263 7.22 -12.07 -11.56
CA LEU A 263 7.62 -10.68 -11.28
C LEU A 263 9.13 -10.51 -11.11
N TRP A 264 9.87 -11.62 -11.00
CA TRP A 264 11.33 -11.66 -10.93
C TRP A 264 11.99 -12.11 -12.25
N ASP A 265 11.21 -12.42 -13.29
CA ASP A 265 11.74 -12.76 -14.61
C ASP A 265 12.06 -11.47 -15.41
N PRO A 266 13.33 -11.23 -15.80
CA PRO A 266 13.72 -10.08 -16.61
C PRO A 266 12.98 -9.97 -17.96
N ARG A 267 12.44 -11.07 -18.51
CA ARG A 267 11.62 -11.05 -19.73
C ARG A 267 10.24 -10.49 -19.42
N TYR A 268 9.56 -11.07 -18.42
CA TYR A 268 8.26 -10.59 -17.95
C TYR A 268 8.30 -9.11 -17.58
N ILE A 269 9.31 -8.67 -16.82
CA ILE A 269 9.47 -7.27 -16.41
C ILE A 269 9.55 -6.34 -17.63
N ARG A 270 10.31 -6.70 -18.66
CA ARG A 270 10.46 -5.89 -19.88
C ARG A 270 9.16 -5.82 -20.67
N ASP A 271 8.49 -6.95 -20.84
CA ASP A 271 7.22 -7.03 -21.57
C ASP A 271 6.10 -6.27 -20.84
N PHE A 272 6.03 -6.42 -19.50
CA PHE A 272 5.11 -5.68 -18.65
C PHE A 272 5.34 -4.17 -18.79
N LYS A 273 6.59 -3.72 -18.62
CA LYS A 273 6.92 -2.29 -18.71
C LYS A 273 6.52 -1.71 -20.07
N LYS A 274 6.91 -2.38 -21.15
CA LYS A 274 6.59 -1.96 -22.52
C LYS A 274 5.08 -1.84 -22.76
N LYS A 275 4.31 -2.82 -22.28
CA LYS A 275 2.87 -2.93 -22.58
C LYS A 275 2.01 -2.06 -21.67
N TYR A 276 2.29 -2.00 -20.38
CA TYR A 276 1.38 -1.46 -19.35
C TYR A 276 1.88 -0.21 -18.63
N THR A 277 3.12 0.24 -18.89
CA THR A 277 3.70 1.37 -18.15
C THR A 277 4.23 2.46 -19.10
N SER A 278 4.38 3.67 -18.58
CA SER A 278 4.94 4.81 -19.30
C SER A 278 5.84 5.61 -18.37
N GLU A 279 6.91 6.16 -18.94
CA GLU A 279 7.74 7.15 -18.26
C GLU A 279 7.13 8.53 -18.49
N ILE A 280 6.92 9.28 -17.40
CA ILE A 280 6.40 10.64 -17.45
C ILE A 280 7.33 11.61 -16.71
N TRP A 281 7.45 12.81 -17.24
CA TRP A 281 8.11 13.91 -16.54
C TRP A 281 7.17 14.50 -15.51
N VAL A 282 7.64 14.55 -14.27
CA VAL A 282 6.90 15.11 -13.15
C VAL A 282 7.67 16.20 -12.45
N GLU A 283 6.94 17.13 -11.84
CA GLU A 283 7.45 18.20 -10.99
C GLU A 283 6.97 17.98 -9.56
N HIS A 284 7.89 18.05 -8.59
CA HIS A 284 7.54 18.02 -7.18
C HIS A 284 6.79 19.30 -6.78
N VAL A 285 5.64 19.17 -6.12
CA VAL A 285 4.73 20.30 -5.86
C VAL A 285 5.39 21.39 -5.00
N THR A 286 6.13 21.01 -3.95
CA THR A 286 6.86 21.97 -3.07
C THR A 286 8.22 22.38 -3.63
N THR A 287 9.14 21.43 -3.87
CA THR A 287 10.53 21.72 -4.24
C THR A 287 10.74 22.17 -5.69
N LYS A 288 9.72 22.04 -6.56
CA LYS A 288 9.79 22.36 -8.01
C LYS A 288 10.83 21.56 -8.79
N LYS A 289 11.44 20.53 -8.17
CA LYS A 289 12.37 19.63 -8.85
C LYS A 289 11.64 18.77 -9.87
N LYS A 290 12.21 18.65 -11.07
CA LYS A 290 11.68 17.79 -12.12
C LYS A 290 12.42 16.47 -12.16
N ARG A 291 11.69 15.37 -12.34
CA ARG A 291 12.26 14.03 -12.50
C ARG A 291 11.42 13.19 -13.46
N LEU A 292 12.04 12.18 -14.03
CA LEU A 292 11.34 11.15 -14.79
C LEU A 292 10.92 10.02 -13.83
N ILE A 293 9.66 9.61 -13.88
CA ILE A 293 9.15 8.47 -13.08
C ILE A 293 8.38 7.49 -13.96
N TRP A 294 8.26 6.26 -13.47
CA TRP A 294 7.38 5.25 -14.04
C TRP A 294 5.97 5.33 -13.45
N VAL A 295 4.96 5.25 -14.31
CA VAL A 295 3.54 5.10 -13.93
C VAL A 295 2.87 4.03 -14.79
N ARG A 296 1.73 3.48 -14.33
CA ARG A 296 0.88 2.69 -15.23
C ARG A 296 0.30 3.59 -16.31
N LYS A 297 0.09 3.02 -17.50
CA LYS A 297 -0.54 3.75 -18.59
C LYS A 297 -1.98 4.09 -18.23
N GLY A 298 -2.30 5.38 -18.26
CA GLY A 298 -3.62 5.89 -17.93
C GLY A 298 -3.70 6.53 -16.55
N ASP A 299 -2.73 6.27 -15.67
CA ASP A 299 -2.71 6.81 -14.32
C ASP A 299 -2.06 8.19 -14.27
N ASP A 300 -2.50 9.00 -13.30
CA ASP A 300 -1.86 10.26 -12.95
C ASP A 300 -0.77 10.04 -11.89
N PRO A 301 0.28 10.88 -11.88
CA PRO A 301 1.28 10.82 -10.82
C PRO A 301 0.64 11.14 -9.47
N THR A 302 0.98 10.34 -8.46
CA THR A 302 0.53 10.55 -7.08
C THR A 302 1.29 11.71 -6.43
N TYR A 303 0.65 12.39 -5.48
CA TYR A 303 1.30 13.36 -4.60
C TYR A 303 2.61 12.78 -4.02
N PRO A 304 3.72 13.54 -3.93
CA PRO A 304 3.85 14.99 -4.17
C PRO A 304 4.19 15.40 -5.61
N TYR A 305 3.94 14.55 -6.59
CA TYR A 305 4.29 14.79 -7.97
C TYR A 305 3.08 15.20 -8.82
N LYS A 306 3.28 16.17 -9.71
CA LYS A 306 2.31 16.54 -10.77
C LYS A 306 2.96 16.42 -12.14
N LYS A 307 2.17 16.20 -13.19
CA LYS A 307 2.67 16.20 -14.58
C LYS A 307 3.34 17.55 -14.89
N SER A 308 4.57 17.51 -15.41
CA SER A 308 5.33 18.69 -15.83
C SER A 308 4.96 19.13 -17.25
#